data_AF-A0A974SGR2-F1
#
_entry.id   AF-A0A974SGR2-F1
#
_cell.length_a   1.000
_cell.length_b   1.000
_cell.length_c   1.000
_cell.angle_alpha   90.00
_cell.angle_beta   90.00
_cell.angle_gamma   90.00
#
_symmetry.space_group_name_H-M   'P 1'
#
loop_
_entity.id
_entity.type
_entity.pdbx_description
1 polymer ?
#
loop_
_entity_poly.entity_id
_entity_poly.type
_entity_poly.pdbx_seq_one_letter_code
_entity_poly.pdbx_strand_id
1 'polypeptide(L)'
;MHVGIFMHTNYFEDFFVKGLGLSEEEYVSSYHNDFSFDYARLLHTKGIRTTIYNFTRVGDEVRTYRHGIVDCTVKFIPVGRLYKSYCLIPLSHRTPIGKFISQYISTIQKDLAGILRGDGISLIYAQEYASGRFERLASTAKELNIPIIAAYHGAAYINGYCLLRSIRCTRLPF
;
A
#
# COMPACT_ATOMS: atom_id res chain seq x y z
N MET A 1 -5.07 -4.48 -17.98
CA MET A 1 -4.55 -4.86 -16.65
C MET A 1 -4.46 -3.62 -15.78
N HIS A 2 -4.80 -3.72 -14.49
CA HIS A 2 -4.72 -2.60 -13.54
C HIS A 2 -4.08 -3.07 -12.23
N VAL A 3 -2.96 -2.45 -11.88
CA VAL A 3 -2.16 -2.79 -10.69
C VAL A 3 -2.44 -1.83 -9.55
N GLY A 4 -2.75 -2.36 -8.36
CA GLY A 4 -2.83 -1.59 -7.13
C GLY A 4 -1.52 -1.65 -6.36
N ILE A 5 -0.82 -0.52 -6.25
CA ILE A 5 0.46 -0.40 -5.54
C ILE A 5 0.18 0.09 -4.11
N PHE A 6 0.64 -0.67 -3.13
CA PHE A 6 0.52 -0.34 -1.71
C PHE A 6 1.89 -0.02 -1.12
N MET A 7 2.01 1.19 -0.59
CA MET A 7 3.20 1.65 0.12
C MET A 7 3.40 0.84 1.41
N HIS A 8 4.59 0.89 2.00
CA HIS A 8 4.88 0.24 3.29
C HIS A 8 4.47 1.09 4.51
N THR A 9 4.32 2.40 4.32
CA THR A 9 4.07 3.39 5.38
C THR A 9 2.76 3.12 6.12
N ASN A 10 2.77 3.10 7.46
CA ASN A 10 1.57 2.80 8.26
C ASN A 10 0.37 3.69 7.88
N TYR A 11 0.63 4.99 7.75
CA TYR A 11 -0.25 5.99 7.20
C TYR A 11 0.59 7.11 6.56
N PHE A 12 -0.01 7.84 5.64
CA PHE A 12 0.60 8.85 4.79
C PHE A 12 1.30 9.93 5.59
N GLU A 13 0.62 10.46 6.62
CA GLU A 13 1.11 11.57 7.41
C GLU A 13 2.38 11.23 8.22
N ASP A 14 2.60 9.95 8.50
CA ASP A 14 3.77 9.50 9.28
C ASP A 14 5.08 9.71 8.52
N PHE A 15 5.06 9.43 7.21
CA PHE A 15 6.24 9.43 6.37
C PHE A 15 6.33 10.67 5.49
N PHE A 16 5.27 10.97 4.72
CA PHE A 16 5.32 12.05 3.74
C PHE A 16 5.13 13.42 4.39
N VAL A 17 4.20 13.56 5.34
CA VAL A 17 4.00 14.84 6.02
C VAL A 17 5.09 15.09 7.06
N LYS A 18 5.25 14.20 8.05
CA LYS A 18 6.25 14.41 9.12
C LYS A 18 7.69 14.22 8.67
N GLY A 19 7.94 13.26 7.78
CA GLY A 19 9.30 12.93 7.34
C GLY A 19 9.80 13.83 6.21
N LEU A 20 8.92 14.19 5.27
CA LEU A 20 9.31 14.96 4.06
C LEU A 20 8.70 16.37 4.00
N GLY A 21 7.79 16.73 4.92
CA GLY A 21 7.14 18.04 4.93
C GLY A 21 6.10 18.24 3.83
N LEU A 22 5.64 17.17 3.18
CA LEU A 22 4.71 17.24 2.05
C LEU A 22 3.26 17.35 2.52
N SER A 23 2.48 18.19 1.85
CA SER A 23 1.02 18.15 1.91
C SER A 23 0.45 17.06 0.98
N GLU A 24 -0.83 16.72 1.17
CA GLU A 24 -1.56 15.82 0.28
C GLU A 24 -1.65 16.38 -1.16
N GLU A 25 -1.84 17.69 -1.29
CA GLU A 25 -1.90 18.38 -2.57
C GLU A 25 -0.55 18.33 -3.30
N GLU A 26 0.56 18.61 -2.62
CA GLU A 26 1.90 18.51 -3.20
C GLU A 26 2.21 17.07 -3.61
N TYR A 27 1.82 16.09 -2.78
CA TYR A 27 2.00 14.68 -3.08
C TYR A 27 1.28 14.25 -4.36
N VAL A 28 0.08 14.77 -4.60
CA VAL A 28 -0.74 14.44 -5.78
C VAL A 28 -0.32 15.24 -7.01
N SER A 29 0.04 16.51 -6.85
CA SER A 29 0.28 17.41 -7.97
C SER A 29 1.66 17.24 -8.59
N SER A 30 2.69 17.01 -7.77
CA SER A 30 4.08 17.19 -8.22
C SER A 30 5.09 16.20 -7.65
N TYR A 31 4.84 15.59 -6.49
CA TYR A 31 5.79 14.66 -5.89
C TYR A 31 5.84 13.33 -6.64
N HIS A 32 7.00 12.97 -7.17
CA HIS A 32 7.22 11.70 -7.84
C HIS A 32 8.57 11.04 -7.50
N ASN A 33 9.22 11.50 -6.43
CA ASN A 33 10.54 11.04 -5.99
C ASN A 33 10.43 9.81 -5.07
N ASP A 34 9.65 8.82 -5.49
CA ASP A 34 9.50 7.54 -4.80
C ASP A 34 9.35 6.40 -5.81
N PHE A 35 9.78 5.20 -5.41
CA PHE A 35 9.72 4.00 -6.24
C PHE A 35 8.33 3.76 -6.87
N SER A 36 7.26 4.00 -6.13
CA SER A 36 5.89 3.74 -6.60
C SER A 36 5.54 4.54 -7.85
N PHE A 37 6.02 5.78 -7.95
CA PHE A 37 5.81 6.65 -9.09
C PHE A 37 6.67 6.25 -10.30
N ASP A 38 7.94 5.94 -10.08
CA ASP A 38 8.80 5.45 -11.17
C ASP A 38 8.31 4.12 -11.73
N TYR A 39 7.86 3.22 -10.85
CA TYR A 39 7.30 1.94 -11.25
C TYR A 39 5.97 2.10 -11.97
N ALA A 40 5.10 3.00 -11.50
CA ALA A 40 3.86 3.37 -12.19
C ALA A 40 4.14 3.92 -13.59
N ARG A 41 5.12 4.82 -13.73
CA ARG A 41 5.55 5.36 -15.03
C ARG A 41 6.03 4.26 -15.96
N LEU A 42 6.86 3.34 -15.48
CA LEU A 42 7.35 2.22 -16.28
C LEU A 42 6.21 1.30 -16.74
N LEU A 43 5.30 0.92 -15.84
CA LEU A 43 4.13 0.09 -16.16
C LEU A 43 3.22 0.78 -17.19
N HIS A 44 3.07 2.10 -17.07
CA HIS A 44 2.29 2.88 -18.04
C HIS A 44 2.86 2.79 -19.46
N THR A 45 4.19 2.76 -19.64
CA THR A 45 4.82 2.54 -20.96
C THR A 45 4.46 1.19 -21.60
N LYS A 46 3.92 0.26 -20.83
CA LYS A 46 3.43 -1.06 -21.27
C LYS A 46 1.90 -1.14 -21.36
N GLY A 47 1.20 0.01 -21.27
CA GLY A 47 -0.26 0.07 -21.28
C GLY A 47 -0.93 -0.46 -20.01
N ILE A 48 -0.17 -0.60 -18.91
CA ILE A 48 -0.69 -1.08 -17.62
C ILE A 48 -1.10 0.12 -16.78
N ARG A 49 -2.37 0.15 -16.37
CA ARG A 49 -2.90 1.18 -15.46
C ARG A 49 -2.44 0.91 -14.03
N THR A 50 -2.24 1.98 -13.27
CA THR A 50 -1.80 1.89 -11.87
C THR A 50 -2.62 2.79 -10.95
N THR A 51 -2.89 2.27 -9.75
CA THR A 51 -3.39 3.07 -8.62
C THR A 51 -2.46 2.90 -7.44
N ILE A 52 -1.96 4.01 -6.90
CA ILE A 52 -1.16 4.05 -5.68
C ILE A 52 -2.10 4.29 -4.50
N TYR A 53 -2.11 3.36 -3.55
CA TYR A 53 -2.95 3.41 -2.36
C TYR A 53 -2.13 3.82 -1.13
N ASN A 54 -2.58 4.90 -0.50
CA ASN A 54 -2.07 5.41 0.75
C ASN A 54 -3.15 5.29 1.83
N PHE A 55 -2.79 4.75 3.00
CA PHE A 55 -3.67 4.86 4.16
C PHE A 55 -3.47 6.22 4.81
N THR A 56 -4.51 6.90 5.28
CA THR A 56 -4.43 8.26 5.85
C THR A 56 -5.16 8.34 7.18
N ARG A 57 -4.67 9.17 8.11
CA ARG A 57 -5.39 9.51 9.34
C ARG A 57 -6.38 10.65 9.17
N VAL A 58 -6.31 11.36 8.05
CA VAL A 58 -7.10 12.57 7.76
C VAL A 58 -8.34 12.19 6.96
N GLY A 59 -9.48 12.77 7.35
CA GLY A 59 -10.78 12.50 6.76
C GLY A 59 -11.35 11.14 7.13
N ASP A 60 -12.60 10.92 6.70
CA ASP A 60 -13.34 9.67 6.93
C ASP A 60 -13.86 9.03 5.63
N GLU A 61 -13.54 9.63 4.47
CA GLU A 61 -13.92 9.15 3.15
C GLU A 61 -12.70 8.82 2.28
N VAL A 62 -12.88 7.88 1.34
CA VAL A 62 -11.85 7.55 0.34
C VAL A 62 -11.75 8.69 -0.66
N ARG A 63 -10.55 9.25 -0.79
CA ARG A 63 -10.29 10.35 -1.72
C ARG A 63 -9.46 9.85 -2.89
N THR A 64 -9.85 10.24 -4.09
CA THR A 64 -9.26 9.75 -5.34
C THR A 64 -8.79 10.92 -6.19
N TYR A 65 -7.56 10.84 -6.66
CA TYR A 65 -6.93 11.88 -7.46
C TYR A 65 -6.24 11.30 -8.68
N ARG A 66 -6.06 12.14 -9.70
CA ARG A 66 -5.13 11.89 -10.80
C ARG A 66 -3.82 12.59 -10.48
N HIS A 67 -2.71 11.86 -10.54
CA HIS A 67 -1.40 12.45 -10.27
C HIS A 67 -0.95 13.35 -11.42
N GLY A 68 -0.47 14.56 -11.10
CA GLY A 68 -0.25 15.62 -12.09
C GLY A 68 0.86 15.37 -13.11
N ILE A 69 1.86 14.56 -12.78
CA ILE A 69 3.03 14.32 -13.65
C ILE A 69 3.03 12.89 -14.24
N VAL A 70 3.00 11.89 -13.37
CA VAL A 70 3.07 10.45 -13.75
C VAL A 70 1.77 9.94 -14.38
N ASP A 71 0.66 10.67 -14.27
CA ASP A 71 -0.64 10.29 -14.84
C ASP A 71 -1.11 8.90 -14.34
N CYS A 72 -0.88 8.62 -13.05
CA CYS A 72 -1.44 7.47 -12.34
C CYS A 72 -2.58 7.91 -11.40
N THR A 73 -3.39 6.97 -10.92
CA THR A 73 -4.39 7.29 -9.90
C THR A 73 -3.76 7.21 -8.51
N VAL A 74 -4.03 8.16 -7.64
CA VAL A 74 -3.64 8.12 -6.22
C VAL A 74 -4.90 8.08 -5.37
N LYS A 75 -4.94 7.17 -4.40
CA LYS A 75 -6.06 7.05 -3.45
C LYS A 75 -5.60 7.13 -2.02
N PHE A 76 -6.35 7.89 -1.23
CA PHE A 76 -6.20 7.99 0.21
C PHE A 76 -7.36 7.25 0.89
N ILE A 77 -7.04 6.19 1.62
CA ILE A 77 -7.99 5.36 2.35
C ILE A 77 -7.88 5.70 3.85
N PRO A 78 -8.94 6.24 4.49
CA PRO A 78 -8.93 6.54 5.92
C PRO A 78 -8.63 5.31 6.75
N VAL A 79 -7.75 5.40 7.74
CA VAL A 79 -7.46 4.30 8.68
C VAL A 79 -8.67 3.99 9.57
N GLY A 80 -8.89 2.70 9.84
CA GLY A 80 -10.03 2.23 10.62
C GLY A 80 -9.93 2.62 12.10
N ARG A 81 -11.07 2.58 12.80
CA ARG A 81 -11.16 2.90 14.24
C ARG A 81 -10.20 2.05 15.09
N LEU A 82 -10.02 0.78 14.74
CA LEU A 82 -9.08 -0.13 15.42
C LEU A 82 -7.64 0.41 15.41
N TYR A 83 -7.20 0.96 14.28
CA TYR A 83 -5.87 1.54 14.18
C TYR A 83 -5.76 2.84 14.98
N LYS A 84 -6.80 3.70 14.92
CA LYS A 84 -6.86 4.93 15.73
C LYS A 84 -6.72 4.60 17.23
N SER A 85 -7.37 3.55 17.71
CA SER A 85 -7.22 3.06 19.09
C SER A 85 -5.85 2.46 19.39
N TYR A 86 -5.27 1.69 18.46
CA TYR A 86 -3.93 1.12 18.61
C TYR A 86 -2.85 2.20 18.82
N CYS A 87 -2.97 3.33 18.13
CA CYS A 87 -2.07 4.48 18.29
C CYS A 87 -2.12 5.13 19.69
N LEU A 88 -3.15 4.86 20.51
CA LEU A 88 -3.24 5.36 21.89
C LEU A 88 -2.41 4.52 22.87
N ILE A 89 -1.99 3.32 22.48
CA ILE A 89 -1.21 2.43 23.33
C ILE A 89 0.25 2.92 23.32
N PRO A 90 0.81 3.35 24.47
CA PRO A 90 2.18 3.84 24.53
C PRO A 90 3.17 2.76 24.10
N LEU A 91 4.21 3.14 23.37
CA LEU A 91 5.32 2.27 22.95
C LEU A 91 4.94 1.09 22.04
N SER A 92 3.69 0.99 21.60
CA SER A 92 3.17 -0.12 20.77
C SER A 92 3.85 -0.25 19.41
N HIS A 93 4.59 0.78 18.97
CA HIS A 93 5.37 0.79 17.73
C HIS A 93 6.88 0.56 17.94
N ARG A 94 7.35 0.39 19.18
CA ARG A 94 8.80 0.29 19.47
C ARG A 94 9.37 -1.11 19.30
N THR A 95 8.54 -2.14 19.35
CA THR A 95 8.98 -3.54 19.14
C THR A 95 8.72 -4.00 17.70
N PRO A 96 9.51 -4.96 17.18
CA PRO A 96 9.28 -5.52 15.85
C PRO A 96 7.86 -6.11 15.68
N ILE A 97 7.38 -6.82 16.70
CA ILE A 97 6.02 -7.38 16.75
C ILE A 97 4.97 -6.25 16.73
N GLY A 98 5.19 -5.20 17.51
CA GLY A 98 4.30 -4.04 17.55
C GLY A 98 4.22 -3.29 16.22
N LYS A 99 5.34 -3.18 15.48
CA LYS A 99 5.35 -2.62 14.12
C LYS A 99 4.55 -3.50 13.15
N PHE A 100 4.74 -4.82 13.22
CA PHE A 100 3.98 -5.76 12.39
C PHE A 100 2.47 -5.63 12.64
N ILE A 101 2.05 -5.66 13.91
CA ILE A 101 0.63 -5.52 14.31
C ILE A 101 0.08 -4.17 13.86
N SER A 102 0.82 -3.08 14.07
CA SER A 102 0.46 -1.73 13.60
C SER A 102 0.13 -1.73 12.11
N GLN A 103 1.00 -2.31 11.28
CA GLN A 103 0.80 -2.36 9.82
C GLN A 103 -0.39 -3.22 9.43
N TYR A 104 -0.59 -4.35 10.11
CA TYR A 104 -1.75 -5.21 9.89
C TYR A 104 -3.04 -4.44 10.19
N ILE A 105 -3.14 -3.84 11.37
CA ILE A 105 -4.33 -3.12 11.83
C ILE A 105 -4.59 -1.86 11.00
N SER A 106 -3.55 -1.13 10.57
CA SER A 106 -3.75 0.07 9.72
C SER A 106 -4.35 -0.27 8.35
N THR A 107 -4.14 -1.50 7.91
CA THR A 107 -4.67 -2.06 6.65
C THR A 107 -6.08 -2.65 6.83
N ILE A 108 -6.57 -2.81 8.06
CA ILE A 108 -7.96 -3.27 8.30
C ILE A 108 -8.93 -2.14 7.95
N GLN A 109 -9.55 -2.29 6.80
CA GLN A 109 -10.70 -1.51 6.36
C GLN A 109 -11.87 -2.40 6.05
N LYS A 110 -13.08 -1.92 6.41
CA LYS A 110 -14.31 -2.68 6.24
C LYS A 110 -14.58 -3.03 4.78
N ASP A 111 -14.22 -2.15 3.85
CA ASP A 111 -14.55 -2.30 2.43
C ASP A 111 -13.32 -2.26 1.50
N LEU A 112 -12.15 -2.70 1.98
CA LEU A 112 -10.95 -2.71 1.12
C LEU A 112 -11.16 -3.54 -0.16
N ALA A 113 -11.82 -4.69 -0.05
CA ALA A 113 -12.12 -5.53 -1.19
C ALA A 113 -13.09 -4.84 -2.17
N GLY A 114 -14.13 -4.16 -1.66
CA GLY A 114 -15.07 -3.39 -2.49
C GLY A 114 -14.40 -2.23 -3.21
N ILE A 115 -13.52 -1.48 -2.53
CA ILE A 115 -12.72 -0.41 -3.15
C ILE A 115 -11.89 -0.96 -4.32
N LEU A 116 -11.10 -2.02 -4.09
CA LEU A 116 -10.24 -2.60 -5.12
C LEU A 116 -11.04 -3.21 -6.28
N ARG A 117 -12.20 -3.82 -5.98
CA ARG A 117 -13.11 -4.34 -7.01
C ARG A 117 -13.70 -3.21 -7.85
N GLY A 118 -14.16 -2.13 -7.21
CA GLY A 118 -14.71 -0.95 -7.88
C GLY A 118 -13.68 -0.25 -8.78
N ASP A 119 -12.41 -0.30 -8.40
CA ASP A 119 -11.30 0.23 -9.20
C ASP A 119 -10.86 -0.71 -10.34
N GLY A 120 -11.36 -1.96 -10.37
CA GLY A 120 -10.99 -2.95 -11.37
C GLY A 120 -9.57 -3.50 -11.21
N ILE A 121 -9.05 -3.53 -9.97
CA ILE A 121 -7.70 -4.02 -9.69
C ILE A 121 -7.58 -5.51 -10.00
N SER A 122 -6.62 -5.86 -10.85
CA SER A 122 -6.35 -7.22 -11.30
C SER A 122 -5.06 -7.81 -10.73
N LEU A 123 -4.25 -7.01 -10.03
CA LEU A 123 -3.00 -7.41 -9.36
C LEU A 123 -2.71 -6.45 -8.21
N ILE A 124 -2.32 -6.98 -7.04
CA ILE A 124 -1.79 -6.18 -5.94
C ILE A 124 -0.26 -6.21 -5.96
N TYR A 125 0.38 -5.05 -5.86
CA TYR A 125 1.81 -4.91 -5.58
C TYR A 125 1.99 -4.32 -4.19
N ALA A 126 2.60 -5.06 -3.27
CA ALA A 126 2.96 -4.56 -1.94
C ALA A 126 4.45 -4.20 -1.88
N GLN A 127 4.78 -3.02 -1.37
CA GLN A 127 6.17 -2.55 -1.28
C GLN A 127 7.03 -3.41 -0.34
N GLU A 128 6.45 -4.10 0.66
CA GLU A 128 7.24 -4.89 1.61
C GLU A 128 6.49 -6.18 1.98
N TYR A 129 7.07 -7.34 1.69
CA TYR A 129 6.45 -8.64 2.01
C TYR A 129 6.57 -8.99 3.49
N ALA A 130 7.63 -8.54 4.17
CA ALA A 130 7.88 -8.82 5.58
C ALA A 130 7.11 -7.87 6.51
N SER A 131 5.84 -7.58 6.18
CA SER A 131 5.01 -6.60 6.86
C SER A 131 3.63 -7.16 7.22
N GLY A 132 3.04 -6.65 8.31
CA GLY A 132 1.66 -7.02 8.66
C GLY A 132 0.65 -6.56 7.59
N ARG A 133 1.00 -5.52 6.84
CA ARG A 133 0.23 -5.05 5.68
C ARG A 133 0.17 -6.11 4.59
N PHE A 134 1.28 -6.77 4.27
CA PHE A 134 1.31 -7.83 3.26
C PHE A 134 0.34 -8.95 3.61
N GLU A 135 0.35 -9.44 4.86
CA GLU A 135 -0.56 -10.51 5.29
C GLU A 135 -2.04 -10.10 5.14
N ARG A 136 -2.38 -8.86 5.51
CA ARG A 136 -3.75 -8.36 5.33
C ARG A 136 -4.12 -8.21 3.85
N LEU A 137 -3.21 -7.70 3.01
CA LEU A 137 -3.41 -7.57 1.57
C LEU A 137 -3.51 -8.93 0.88
N ALA A 138 -2.74 -9.92 1.30
CA ALA A 138 -2.82 -11.28 0.78
C ALA A 138 -4.19 -11.92 1.08
N SER A 139 -4.75 -11.66 2.27
CA SER A 139 -6.13 -12.04 2.58
C SER A 139 -7.15 -11.37 1.65
N THR A 140 -7.00 -10.06 1.37
CA THR A 140 -7.89 -9.36 0.41
C THR A 140 -7.71 -9.88 -1.02
N ALA A 141 -6.48 -10.15 -1.44
CA ALA A 141 -6.17 -10.69 -2.76
C ALA A 141 -6.86 -12.06 -2.95
N LYS A 142 -6.80 -12.91 -1.92
CA LYS A 142 -7.49 -14.21 -1.89
C LYS A 142 -9.01 -14.05 -1.98
N GLU A 143 -9.59 -13.10 -1.25
CA GLU A 143 -11.04 -12.80 -1.31
C GLU A 143 -11.47 -12.34 -2.71
N LEU A 144 -10.63 -11.54 -3.37
CA LEU A 144 -10.88 -11.04 -4.73
C LEU A 144 -10.48 -12.02 -5.84
N ASN A 145 -9.86 -13.15 -5.49
CA ASN A 145 -9.27 -14.10 -6.44
C ASN A 145 -8.30 -13.43 -7.43
N ILE A 146 -7.45 -12.52 -6.95
CA ILE A 146 -6.42 -11.84 -7.73
C ILE A 146 -5.01 -12.15 -7.20
N PRO A 147 -3.98 -12.11 -8.05
CA PRO A 147 -2.60 -12.27 -7.60
C PRO A 147 -2.15 -11.10 -6.72
N ILE A 148 -1.20 -11.38 -5.83
CA ILE A 148 -0.41 -10.40 -5.09
C ILE A 148 1.08 -10.69 -5.32
N ILE A 149 1.83 -9.64 -5.62
CA ILE A 149 3.29 -9.66 -5.65
C ILE A 149 3.83 -8.66 -4.63
N ALA A 150 5.04 -8.91 -4.16
CA ALA A 150 5.70 -8.00 -3.26
C ALA A 150 7.20 -7.97 -3.53
N ALA A 151 7.82 -6.85 -3.21
CA ALA A 151 9.27 -6.71 -3.19
C ALA A 151 9.76 -6.52 -1.76
N TYR A 152 11.08 -6.61 -1.57
CA TYR A 152 11.75 -6.24 -0.33
C TYR A 152 12.47 -4.92 -0.60
N HIS A 153 11.99 -3.84 -0.01
CA HIS A 153 12.57 -2.50 -0.19
C HIS A 153 13.47 -2.10 0.99
N GLY A 154 13.83 -3.07 1.85
CA GLY A 154 14.88 -2.90 2.85
C GLY A 154 14.43 -2.30 4.18
N ALA A 155 13.12 -2.15 4.41
CA ALA A 155 12.60 -1.62 5.66
C ALA A 155 12.55 -2.70 6.76
N ALA A 156 13.74 -3.00 7.29
CA ALA A 156 14.02 -3.60 8.60
C ALA A 156 13.71 -5.09 8.82
N TYR A 157 14.62 -5.98 8.41
CA TYR A 157 15.26 -6.97 9.29
C TYR A 157 16.68 -7.29 8.80
N ILE A 158 17.68 -7.04 9.64
CA ILE A 158 19.00 -7.68 9.53
C ILE A 158 18.82 -9.12 10.02
N ASN A 159 18.34 -10.00 9.15
CA ASN A 159 18.70 -11.42 9.14
C ASN A 159 18.27 -12.02 7.81
N GLY A 160 19.26 -12.36 6.98
CA GLY A 160 19.10 -12.74 5.59
C GLY A 160 18.21 -13.96 5.36
N TYR A 161 16.94 -13.73 5.09
CA TYR A 161 16.08 -14.66 4.38
C TYR A 161 15.29 -13.91 3.32
N CYS A 162 15.73 -14.03 2.07
CA CYS A 162 14.91 -13.70 0.91
C CYS A 162 13.84 -14.78 0.79
N LEU A 163 12.65 -14.54 1.33
CA LEU A 163 11.51 -15.44 1.19
C LEU A 163 10.65 -14.94 0.02
N LEU A 164 10.98 -15.39 -1.20
CA LEU A 164 10.02 -15.42 -2.30
C LEU A 164 8.93 -16.44 -1.97
N ARG A 165 7.95 -16.05 -1.15
CA ARG A 165 6.76 -16.86 -0.91
C ARG A 165 5.81 -16.65 -2.09
N SER A 166 6.05 -17.38 -3.18
CA SER A 166 5.05 -17.60 -4.22
C SER A 166 3.89 -18.37 -3.60
N ILE A 167 2.87 -17.66 -3.11
CA ILE A 167 1.58 -18.27 -2.79
C ILE A 167 0.91 -18.55 -4.14
N ARG A 168 0.99 -19.82 -4.57
CA ARG A 168 0.48 -20.40 -5.84
C ARG A 168 0.29 -19.39 -6.97
N CYS A 169 1.37 -19.20 -7.73
CA CYS A 169 1.32 -18.77 -9.11
C CYS A 169 0.53 -19.81 -9.92
N THR A 170 -0.76 -19.60 -10.14
CA THR A 170 -1.46 -20.29 -11.23
C THR A 170 -0.85 -19.76 -12.52
N ARG A 171 -0.16 -20.65 -13.26
CA ARG A 171 0.37 -20.37 -14.61
C ARG A 171 -0.69 -19.63 -15.42
N LEU A 172 -0.40 -18.39 -15.81
CA LEU A 172 -1.12 -17.76 -16.91
C LEU A 172 -0.76 -18.54 -18.18
N PRO A 173 -1.73 -19.04 -18.96
CA PRO A 173 -1.43 -19.56 -20.29
C PRO A 173 -0.99 -18.37 -21.15
N PHE A 174 0.17 -18.53 -21.80
CA PHE A 174 0.56 -17.71 -22.95
C PHE A 174 -0.33 -18.06 -24.15
#